data_AF-A0A927N3B3-F1
#
_entry.id   AF-A0A927N3B3-F1
#
_cell.length_a   1.000
_cell.length_b   1.000
_cell.length_c   1.000
_cell.angle_alpha   90.00
_cell.angle_beta   90.00
_cell.angle_gamma   90.00
#
_symmetry.space_group_name_H-M   'P 1'
#
loop_
_entity.id
_entity.type
_entity.pdbx_description
1 polymer ?
#
loop_
_entity_poly.entity_id
_entity_poly.type
_entity_poly.pdbx_seq_one_letter_code
_entity_poly.pdbx_strand_id
1 'polypeptide(L)' 'MISETTREKLPDIAGGLSVALARTFKVLEPGLKNPQTEHWERSFQIFGQLL' A
#
# COMPACT_ATOMS: atom_id res chain seq x y z
N MET A 1 10.65 1.32 -23.57
CA MET A 1 11.02 2.50 -22.75
C MET A 1 9.71 3.14 -22.27
N ILE A 2 9.56 3.40 -20.98
CA ILE A 2 8.37 4.10 -20.45
C ILE A 2 8.44 5.58 -20.85
N SER A 3 7.30 6.20 -21.17
CA SER A 3 7.27 7.62 -21.54
C SER A 3 7.62 8.50 -20.35
N GLU A 4 8.10 9.71 -20.62
CA GLU A 4 8.45 10.67 -19.56
C GLU A 4 7.22 11.03 -18.72
N THR A 5 6.06 11.25 -19.37
CA THR A 5 4.78 11.47 -18.67
C THR A 5 4.39 10.32 -17.75
N THR A 6 4.73 9.07 -18.08
CA THR A 6 4.48 7.93 -17.19
C THR A 6 5.48 7.93 -16.04
N ARG A 7 6.76 8.24 -16.31
CA ARG A 7 7.81 8.32 -15.28
C ARG A 7 7.50 9.40 -14.23
N GLU A 8 7.02 10.56 -14.68
CA GLU A 8 6.59 11.67 -13.82
C GLU A 8 5.49 11.27 -12.83
N LYS A 9 4.63 10.30 -13.18
CA LYS A 9 3.53 9.83 -12.33
C LYS A 9 3.92 8.71 -11.36
N LEU A 10 5.09 8.08 -11.53
CA LEU A 10 5.50 6.96 -10.67
C LEU A 10 5.56 7.34 -9.17
N PRO A 11 6.07 8.52 -8.77
CA PRO A 11 6.06 8.94 -7.37
C PRO A 11 4.65 9.02 -6.79
N ASP A 12 3.69 9.58 -7.54
CA ASP A 12 2.30 9.70 -7.10
C ASP A 12 1.63 8.35 -6.94
N ILE A 13 1.90 7.41 -7.86
CA ILE A 13 1.40 6.04 -7.78
C ILE A 13 1.98 5.33 -6.55
N ALA A 14 3.30 5.44 -6.34
CA ALA A 14 3.96 4.85 -5.17
C ALA A 14 3.43 5.45 -3.85
N GLY A 15 3.22 6.77 -3.81
CA GLY A 15 2.61 7.45 -2.66
C GLY A 15 1.18 7.01 -2.41
N GLY A 16 0.35 6.92 -3.46
CA GLY A 16 -1.03 6.44 -3.39
C GLY A 16 -1.13 5.01 -2.85
N LEU A 17 -0.30 4.09 -3.35
CA LEU A 17 -0.22 2.71 -2.86
C LEU A 17 0.22 2.65 -1.39
N SER A 18 1.19 3.48 -1.00
CA SER A 18 1.66 3.56 0.39
C SER A 18 0.56 4.04 1.35
N VAL A 19 -0.21 5.07 0.94
CA VAL A 19 -1.35 5.57 1.72
C VAL A 19 -2.47 4.53 1.81
N ALA A 20 -2.77 3.84 0.70
CA ALA A 20 -3.77 2.78 0.69
C ALA A 20 -3.39 1.65 1.65
N LEU A 21 -2.13 1.20 1.63
CA LEU A 21 -1.62 0.17 2.52
C LEU A 21 -1.69 0.59 3.99
N ALA A 22 -1.29 1.83 4.30
CA ALA A 22 -1.38 2.37 5.65
C ALA A 22 -2.83 2.41 6.19
N ARG A 23 -3.79 2.73 5.32
CA ARG A 23 -5.21 2.74 5.67
C ARG A 23 -5.76 1.33 5.88
N THR A 24 -5.29 0.34 5.12
CA THR A 24 -5.70 -1.06 5.29
C THR A 24 -5.39 -1.56 6.69
N PHE A 25 -4.23 -1.23 7.28
CA PHE A 25 -3.94 -1.58 8.68
C PHE A 25 -5.02 -1.05 9.64
N LYS A 26 -5.44 0.21 9.47
CA LYS A 26 -6.45 0.85 10.31
C LYS A 26 -7.85 0.25 10.12
N VAL A 27 -8.18 -0.21 8.92
CA VAL A 27 -9.46 -0.88 8.65
C VAL A 27 -9.50 -2.26 9.31
N LEU A 28 -8.41 -3.03 9.20
CA LEU A 28 -8.34 -4.38 9.78
C LEU A 28 -8.24 -4.35 11.30
N GLU A 29 -7.42 -3.44 11.84
CA GLU A 29 -7.10 -3.35 13.26
C GLU A 29 -6.97 -1.88 13.69
N PRO A 30 -8.09 -1.20 14.03
CA PRO A 30 -8.10 0.24 14.33
C PRO A 30 -7.13 0.66 15.44
N GLY A 31 -6.94 -0.22 16.43
CA GLY A 31 -6.03 -0.02 17.56
C GLY A 31 -4.55 -0.24 17.25
N LEU A 32 -4.20 -0.76 16.07
CA LEU A 32 -2.82 -1.07 15.70
C LEU A 32 -2.00 0.21 15.56
N LYS A 33 -0.95 0.32 16.39
CA LYS A 33 0.00 1.44 16.39
C LYS A 33 1.33 1.10 15.74
N ASN A 34 1.82 -0.11 15.95
CA ASN A 34 3.14 -0.56 15.48
C ASN A 34 2.98 -1.89 14.71
N PRO A 35 2.76 -1.84 13.38
CA PRO A 35 2.61 -3.05 12.57
C PRO A 35 3.85 -3.93 12.63
N GLN A 36 3.69 -5.16 13.13
CA GLN A 36 4.65 -6.24 13.02
C GLN A 36 4.48 -6.99 11.69
N THR A 37 5.44 -7.87 11.39
CA THR A 37 5.51 -8.65 10.15
C THR A 37 4.18 -9.31 9.77
N GLU A 38 3.47 -9.91 10.72
CA GLU A 38 2.19 -10.59 10.47
C GLU A 38 1.09 -9.65 9.90
N HIS A 39 1.05 -8.39 10.37
CA HIS A 39 0.07 -7.43 9.86
C HIS A 39 0.42 -7.01 8.43
N TRP A 40 1.72 -6.88 8.12
CA TRP A 40 2.20 -6.57 6.77
C TRP A 40 1.85 -7.69 5.80
N GLU A 41 2.16 -8.95 6.17
CA GLU A 41 1.83 -10.13 5.37
C GLU A 41 0.33 -10.18 5.04
N ARG A 42 -0.53 -9.99 6.05
CA ARG A 42 -1.98 -9.95 5.86
C ARG A 42 -2.43 -8.81 4.94
N SER A 43 -1.84 -7.63 5.08
CA SER A 43 -2.20 -6.48 4.23
C SER A 43 -1.74 -6.68 2.78
N PHE A 44 -0.57 -7.30 2.57
CA PHE A 44 -0.10 -7.66 1.22
C PHE A 44 -0.94 -8.77 0.59
N GLN A 45 -1.42 -9.75 1.37
CA GLN A 45 -2.36 -10.75 0.86
C GLN A 45 -3.64 -10.11 0.30
N ILE A 46 -4.18 -9.08 0.97
CA ILE A 46 -5.35 -8.34 0.48
C ILE A 46 -5.02 -7.62 -0.83
N PHE A 47 -3.88 -6.92 -0.89
CA PHE A 47 -3.47 -6.23 -2.12
C PHE A 47 -3.27 -7.20 -3.28
N GLY A 48 -2.70 -8.38 -3.04
CA GLY A 48 -2.52 -9.43 -4.05
C GLY A 48 -3.83 -10.07 -4.55
N GLN A 49 -4.98 -9.78 -3.92
CA GLN A 49 -6.29 -10.18 -4.42
C GLN A 49 -6.96 -9.10 -5.29
N LEU A 50 -6.46 -7.86 -5.26
CA LEU A 50 -7.14 -6.69 -5.84
C LEU A 50 -6.31 -6.00 -6.94
N LEU A 51 -5.00 -6.21 -6.96
CA LEU A 51 -4.03 -5.62 -7.91
C LEU A 51 -3.28 -6.73 -8.65
#